data_AF-A0A366HYU7-F1
#
_entry.id   AF-A0A366HYU7-F1
#
_cell.length_a   1.000
_cell.length_b   1.000
_cell.length_c   1.000
_cell.angle_alpha   90.00
_cell.angle_beta   90.00
_cell.angle_gamma   90.00
#
_symmetry.space_group_name_H-M   'P 1'
#
loop_
_entity.id
_entity.type
_entity.pdbx_description
1 polymer ?
#
loop_
_entity_poly.entity_id
_entity_poly.type
_entity_poly.pdbx_seq_one_letter_code
_entity_poly.pdbx_strand_id
1 'polypeptide(L)' 'MMEAFLKFYNEINFKNGFALYIYHSSIVDWCITIGYKASHPKHGEEIIKIHNSDMELAFAKAQVEFKQWLLENKGGY' A
#
# COMPACT_ATOMS: atom_id res chain seq x y z
N MET A 1 1.09 14.58 -3.32
CA MET A 1 1.10 13.55 -2.25
C MET A 1 0.97 12.14 -2.82
N MET A 2 -0.06 11.88 -3.64
CA MET A 2 -0.27 10.60 -4.34
C MET A 2 0.93 10.15 -5.20
N GLU A 3 1.50 11.02 -6.04
CA GLU A 3 2.65 10.67 -6.88
C GLU A 3 3.88 10.25 -6.06
N ALA A 4 4.09 10.88 -4.91
CA ALA A 4 5.21 10.53 -4.03
C ALA A 4 5.02 9.13 -3.43
N PHE A 5 3.79 8.79 -3.02
CA PHE A 5 3.45 7.43 -2.59
C PHE A 5 3.66 6.40 -3.71
N LEU A 6 3.17 6.68 -4.93
CA LEU A 6 3.29 5.75 -6.06
C LEU A 6 4.75 5.53 -6.49
N LYS A 7 5.57 6.60 -6.50
CA LYS A 7 7.02 6.50 -6.78
C LYS A 7 7.71 5.65 -5.72
N PHE A 8 7.48 5.96 -4.44
CA PHE A 8 8.02 5.19 -3.32
C PHE A 8 7.61 3.71 -3.38
N TYR A 9 6.34 3.43 -3.63
CA TYR A 9 5.85 2.05 -3.79
C TYR A 9 6.55 1.33 -4.95
N ASN A 10 6.71 1.99 -6.09
CA ASN A 10 7.34 1.38 -7.27
C ASN A 10 8.80 0.99 -7.01
N GLU A 11 9.55 1.82 -6.29
CA GLU A 11 10.94 1.54 -5.90
C GLU A 11 11.04 0.29 -5.00
N ILE A 12 10.14 0.16 -4.03
CA ILE A 12 10.12 -0.96 -3.08
C ILE A 12 9.60 -2.25 -3.73
N ASN A 13 8.55 -2.15 -4.55
CA ASN A 13 7.88 -3.30 -5.13
C ASN A 13 8.80 -4.14 -6.02
N PHE A 14 9.73 -3.48 -6.74
CA PHE A 14 10.66 -4.15 -7.65
C PHE A 14 11.38 -5.35 -7.02
N LYS A 15 11.65 -5.30 -5.71
CA LYS A 15 12.40 -6.32 -4.98
C LYS A 15 11.55 -7.25 -4.11
N ASN A 16 10.28 -6.92 -3.87
CA ASN A 16 9.49 -7.53 -2.80
C ASN A 16 8.26 -8.32 -3.26
N GLY A 17 7.88 -8.22 -4.54
CA GLY A 17 6.74 -8.99 -5.07
C GLY A 17 5.40 -8.54 -4.49
N PHE A 18 5.24 -7.24 -4.26
CA PHE A 18 4.01 -6.65 -3.75
C PHE A 18 2.99 -6.36 -4.85
N ALA A 19 1.73 -6.32 -4.47
CA ALA A 19 0.61 -5.88 -5.29
C ALA A 19 -0.04 -4.66 -4.63
N LEU A 20 -0.41 -3.67 -5.43
CA LEU A 20 -1.09 -2.45 -4.98
C LEU A 20 -2.47 -2.42 -5.64
N TYR A 21 -3.49 -2.24 -4.82
CA TYR A 21 -4.86 -2.06 -5.25
C TYR A 21 -5.34 -0.72 -4.72
N ILE A 22 -5.76 0.14 -5.64
CA ILE A 22 -6.40 1.42 -5.31
C ILE A 22 -7.79 1.36 -5.91
N TYR A 23 -8.80 1.49 -5.06
CA TYR A 23 -10.19 1.40 -5.42
C TYR A 23 -10.95 2.58 -4.82
N HIS A 24 -11.94 3.08 -5.54
CA HIS A 24 -12.88 4.06 -5.01
C HIS A 24 -14.28 3.70 -5.46
N SER A 25 -15.25 3.76 -4.55
CA SER A 25 -16.66 3.73 -4.91
C SER A 25 -17.49 4.60 -3.97
N SER A 26 -18.71 4.91 -4.41
CA SER A 26 -19.70 5.63 -3.61
C SER A 26 -20.14 4.89 -2.34
N ILE A 27 -19.74 3.63 -2.14
CA ILE A 27 -20.13 2.81 -1.00
C ILE A 27 -18.99 2.66 0.02
N VAL A 28 -17.74 2.53 -0.45
CA VAL A 28 -16.59 2.23 0.43
C VAL A 28 -15.51 3.31 0.46
N ASP A 29 -15.78 4.45 -0.17
CA ASP A 29 -14.85 5.58 -0.32
C ASP A 29 -13.50 5.15 -0.94
N TRP A 30 -12.41 5.87 -0.68
CA TRP A 30 -11.07 5.50 -1.15
C TRP A 30 -10.52 4.36 -0.31
N CYS A 31 -10.14 3.28 -1.00
CA CYS A 31 -9.50 2.11 -0.43
C CYS A 31 -8.13 1.90 -1.09
N ILE A 32 -7.09 1.80 -0.26
CA ILE A 32 -5.72 1.51 -0.70
C ILE A 32 -5.24 0.26 0.03
N THR A 33 -4.92 -0.78 -0.73
CA THR A 33 -4.45 -2.06 -0.19
C THR A 33 -3.11 -2.41 -0.82
N ILE A 34 -2.15 -2.77 0.02
CA ILE A 34 -0.91 -3.42 -0.41
C ILE A 34 -0.93 -4.85 0.13
N GLY A 35 -0.62 -5.81 -0.74
CA GLY A 35 -0.44 -7.21 -0.38
C GLY A 35 0.63 -7.84 -1.24
N TYR A 36 0.62 -9.17 -1.33
CA TYR A 36 1.55 -9.90 -2.19
C TYR A 36 0.93 -10.29 -3.54
N LYS A 37 1.73 -10.25 -4.61
CA LYS A 37 1.33 -10.72 -5.95
C LYS A 37 0.88 -12.18 -5.90
N ALA A 38 0.03 -12.57 -6.85
CA ALA A 38 -0.48 -13.94 -6.99
C ALA A 38 0.63 -15.01 -7.07
N SER A 39 1.79 -14.65 -7.62
CA SER A 39 2.95 -15.53 -7.75
C SER A 39 3.80 -15.67 -6.48
N HIS A 40 3.50 -14.92 -5.42
CA HIS A 40 4.30 -14.90 -4.20
C HIS A 40 3.77 -15.95 -3.19
N PRO A 41 4.63 -16.64 -2.41
CA PRO A 41 4.18 -17.67 -1.45
C PRO A 41 3.26 -17.12 -0.35
N LYS A 42 3.35 -15.82 -0.07
CA LYS A 42 2.49 -15.09 0.89
C LYS A 42 1.25 -14.45 0.25
N HIS A 43 0.86 -14.88 -0.94
CA HIS A 43 -0.33 -14.35 -1.60
C HIS A 43 -1.56 -14.50 -0.69
N GLY A 44 -2.39 -13.46 -0.61
CA GLY A 44 -3.53 -13.38 0.29
C GLY A 44 -3.22 -12.67 1.62
N GLU A 45 -1.95 -12.50 2.00
CA GLU A 45 -1.60 -11.66 3.15
C GLU A 45 -1.71 -10.16 2.79
N GLU A 46 -2.40 -9.41 3.66
CA GLU A 46 -2.51 -7.95 3.58
C GLU A 46 -1.34 -7.31 4.35
N ILE A 47 -0.63 -6.40 3.71
CA ILE A 47 0.46 -5.61 4.31
C ILE A 47 -0.11 -4.35 4.93
N ILE A 48 -0.88 -3.59 4.15
CA ILE A 48 -1.68 -2.46 4.64
C ILE A 48 -3.03 -2.44 3.94
N LYS A 49 -4.04 -1.90 4.63
CA LYS A 49 -5.38 -1.68 4.10
C LYS A 49 -5.96 -0.40 4.71
N ILE A 50 -6.08 0.64 3.90
CA ILE A 50 -6.52 1.96 4.31
C ILE A 50 -7.84 2.29 3.67
N HIS A 51 -8.78 2.81 4.46
CA HIS A 51 -10.05 3.32 4.00
C HIS A 51 -10.23 4.77 4.45
N ASN A 52 -10.58 5.67 3.52
CA ASN A 52 -10.89 7.06 3.86
C ASN A 52 -11.79 7.74 2.82
N SER A 53 -12.68 8.62 3.29
CA SER A 53 -13.49 9.48 2.42
C SER A 53 -12.65 10.54 1.69
N ASP A 54 -11.57 11.01 2.33
CA ASP A 54 -10.64 11.95 1.71
C ASP A 54 -9.49 11.22 1.01
N MET A 55 -9.33 11.50 -0.29
CA MET A 55 -8.30 10.89 -1.12
C MET A 55 -6.90 11.19 -0.60
N GLU A 56 -6.59 12.45 -0.32
CA GLU A 56 -5.23 12.84 0.07
C GLU A 56 -4.84 12.23 1.41
N LEU A 57 -5.77 12.18 2.37
CA LEU A 57 -5.59 11.54 3.65
C LEU A 57 -5.43 10.01 3.51
N ALA A 58 -6.15 9.36 2.60
CA ALA A 58 -5.98 7.94 2.32
C ALA A 58 -4.53 7.65 1.86
N PHE A 59 -4.02 8.42 0.90
CA PHE A 59 -2.65 8.27 0.41
C PHE A 59 -1.59 8.60 1.47
N ALA A 60 -1.81 9.65 2.27
CA ALA A 60 -0.90 10.02 3.35
C ALA A 60 -0.80 8.90 4.40
N LYS A 61 -1.94 8.35 4.83
CA LYS A 61 -1.99 7.21 5.77
C LYS A 61 -1.33 5.96 5.17
N ALA A 62 -1.64 5.63 3.92
CA ALA A 62 -1.03 4.50 3.23
C ALA A 62 0.50 4.64 3.16
N GLN A 63 1.01 5.85 2.93
CA GLN A 63 2.45 6.09 2.91
C GLN A 63 3.09 5.89 4.29
N VAL A 64 2.47 6.39 5.36
CA VAL A 64 3.00 6.26 6.72
C VAL A 64 2.96 4.80 7.18
N GLU A 65 1.81 4.13 7.04
CA GLU A 65 1.66 2.73 7.48
C GLU A 65 2.56 1.79 6.67
N PHE A 66 2.70 2.00 5.35
CA PHE A 66 3.58 1.17 4.56
C PHE A 66 5.05 1.33 4.96
N LYS A 67 5.50 2.56 5.23
CA LYS A 67 6.86 2.80 5.74
C LYS A 67 7.10 2.16 7.11
N GLN A 68 6.12 2.25 8.00
CA GLN A 68 6.19 1.63 9.32
C GLN A 68 6.29 0.11 9.21
N TRP A 69 5.43 -0.50 8.39
CA TRP A 69 5.48 -1.94 8.14
C TRP A 69 6.83 -2.39 7.57
N LEU A 70 7.40 -1.64 6.61
CA LEU A 70 8.72 -1.92 6.04
C LEU A 70 9.83 -1.85 7.11
N LEU A 71 9.78 -0.85 8.00
CA LEU A 71 10.73 -0.74 9.10
C LEU A 71 10.67 -1.97 10.02
N GLU A 72 9.47 -2.39 10.39
CA GLU A 72 9.25 -3.50 11.33
C GLU A 72 9.55 -4.89 10.72
N ASN A 73 9.24 -5.09 9.43
CA ASN A 73 9.28 -6.42 8.80
C ASN A 73 10.44 -6.63 7.84
N LYS A 74 11.02 -5.54 7.31
CA LYS A 74 12.08 -5.57 6.29
C LYS A 74 13.36 -4.88 6.74
N GLY A 75 13.39 -4.34 7.97
CA GLY A 75 14.53 -3.62 8.53
C GLY A 75 14.71 -2.21 7.95
N GLY A 76 13.70 -1.68 7.26
CA GLY A 76 13.74 -0.37 6.62
C GLY A 76 13.16 -0.36 5.21
N TYR A 77 13.29 0.79 4.56
CA TYR A 77 12.89 1.05 3.18
C TYR A 77 14.06 1.60 2.37
#